data_AF-C7MVX8-F1
#
_entry.id   AF-C7MVX8-F1
#
_cell.length_a   1.000
_cell.length_b   1.000
_cell.length_c   1.000
_cell.angle_alpha   90.00
_cell.angle_beta   90.00
_cell.angle_gamma   90.00
#
_symmetry.space_group_name_H-M   'P 1'
#
loop_
_entity.id
_entity.type
_entity.pdbx_description
1 polymer ?
#
loop_
_entity_poly.entity_id
_entity_poly.type
_entity_poly.pdbx_seq_one_letter_code
_entity_poly.pdbx_strand_id
1 'polypeptide(L)'
;MTAGRDLDLLDRLSQTSRALGVITAELRVCQVYDTPLNSETLRETGNTLRSLGEALLARAAELDGTPPAYPGRCALCGAEPVSHPHAEAWMVENRFCADCIDHCLTDTHHDHWCPIDTFARAHETHPQNKARIDV
;
A
#
# COMPACT_ATOMS: atom_id res chain seq x y z
N MET A 1 2.99 -16.01 -4.75
CA MET A 1 3.25 -15.58 -6.15
C MET A 1 3.03 -14.09 -6.40
N THR A 2 2.38 -13.35 -5.50
CA THR A 2 2.11 -11.89 -5.63
C THR A 2 3.34 -11.01 -5.39
N ALA A 3 4.13 -11.31 -4.35
CA ALA A 3 5.32 -10.52 -4.00
C ALA A 3 6.36 -10.41 -5.14
N GLY A 4 6.57 -11.46 -5.92
CA GLY A 4 7.51 -11.42 -7.06
C GLY A 4 7.04 -10.54 -8.22
N ARG A 5 5.72 -10.40 -8.41
CA ARG A 5 5.13 -9.53 -9.45
C ARG A 5 5.10 -8.07 -9.00
N ASP A 6 4.82 -7.82 -7.72
CA ASP A 6 4.84 -6.47 -7.18
C ASP A 6 6.27 -5.89 -7.20
N LEU A 7 7.30 -6.72 -6.97
CA LEU A 7 8.70 -6.34 -7.17
C LEU A 7 9.03 -6.03 -8.63
N ASP A 8 8.54 -6.83 -9.59
CA ASP A 8 8.72 -6.56 -11.03
C ASP A 8 8.07 -5.24 -11.46
N LEU A 9 6.88 -4.92 -10.92
CA LEU A 9 6.23 -3.62 -11.15
C LEU A 9 7.06 -2.45 -10.61
N LEU A 10 7.65 -2.59 -9.42
CA LEU A 10 8.53 -1.58 -8.82
C LEU A 10 9.82 -1.39 -9.64
N ASP A 11 10.39 -2.47 -10.16
CA ASP A 11 11.56 -2.40 -11.03
C ASP A 11 11.22 -1.68 -12.35
N ARG A 12 10.08 -2.01 -12.97
CA ARG A 12 9.61 -1.33 -14.19
C ARG A 12 9.28 0.15 -13.97
N LEU A 13 8.69 0.50 -12.83
CA LEU A 13 8.48 1.90 -12.40
C LEU A 13 9.81 2.65 -12.28
N SER A 14 10.79 2.03 -11.63
CA SER A 14 12.11 2.61 -11.40
C SER A 14 12.86 2.83 -12.72
N GLN A 15 12.83 1.86 -13.62
CA GLN A 15 13.43 1.98 -14.96
C GLN A 15 12.77 3.08 -15.79
N THR A 16 11.43 3.14 -15.79
CA THR A 16 10.67 4.16 -16.52
C THR A 16 10.95 5.57 -15.98
N SER A 17 11.05 5.72 -14.65
CA SER A 17 11.39 6.99 -14.01
C SER A 17 12.76 7.50 -14.42
N ARG A 18 13.76 6.60 -14.53
CA ARG A 18 15.10 6.95 -15.04
C ARG A 18 15.05 7.38 -16.50
N ALA A 19 14.32 6.65 -17.35
CA ALA A 19 14.17 6.99 -18.77
C ALA A 19 13.53 8.39 -18.97
N LEU A 20 12.52 8.73 -18.18
CA LEU A 20 11.91 10.06 -18.18
C LEU A 20 12.92 11.16 -17.81
N GLY A 21 13.78 10.90 -16.82
CA GLY A 21 14.86 11.81 -16.44
C GLY A 21 15.85 12.07 -17.59
N VAL A 22 16.24 11.01 -18.31
CA VAL A 22 17.12 11.11 -19.49
C VAL A 22 16.46 11.97 -20.58
N ILE A 23 15.20 11.70 -20.93
CA ILE A 23 14.49 12.48 -21.95
C ILE A 23 14.33 13.94 -21.55
N THR A 24 14.05 14.20 -20.27
CA THR A 24 13.95 15.58 -19.77
C THR A 24 15.27 16.33 -19.95
N ALA A 25 16.40 15.66 -19.73
CA ALA A 25 17.72 16.21 -19.99
C ALA A 25 17.98 16.42 -21.49
N GLU A 26 17.64 15.46 -22.35
CA GLU A 26 17.78 15.57 -23.80
C GLU A 26 16.94 16.72 -24.37
N LEU A 27 15.67 16.84 -23.95
CA LEU A 27 14.79 17.94 -24.32
C LEU A 27 15.41 19.29 -23.98
N ARG A 28 16.04 19.39 -22.80
CA ARG A 28 16.71 20.61 -22.37
C ARG A 28 17.91 20.95 -23.25
N VAL A 29 18.70 19.95 -23.66
CA VAL A 29 19.81 20.14 -24.62
C VAL A 29 19.26 20.61 -25.97
N CYS A 30 18.21 19.96 -26.48
CA CYS A 30 17.56 20.36 -27.73
C CYS A 30 17.08 21.81 -27.71
N GLN A 31 16.49 22.26 -26.60
CA GLN A 31 16.05 23.64 -26.45
C GLN A 31 17.20 24.65 -26.40
N VAL A 32 18.31 24.31 -25.73
CA VAL A 32 19.46 25.22 -25.56
C VAL A 32 20.27 25.34 -26.85
N TYR A 33 20.44 24.25 -27.59
CA TYR A 33 21.32 24.17 -28.74
C TYR A 33 20.58 24.13 -30.10
N ASP A 34 19.25 24.30 -30.09
CA ASP A 34 18.37 24.20 -31.27
C ASP A 34 18.60 22.90 -32.07
N THR A 35 18.88 21.81 -31.35
CA THR A 35 19.09 20.49 -31.95
C THR A 35 17.77 19.73 -32.04
N PRO A 36 17.55 18.95 -33.10
CA PRO A 36 16.32 18.19 -33.26
C PRO A 36 16.23 17.06 -32.22
N LEU A 37 15.03 16.87 -31.68
CA LEU A 37 14.74 15.82 -30.72
C LEU A 37 14.71 14.45 -31.40
N ASN A 38 15.28 13.43 -30.74
CA ASN A 38 15.25 12.08 -31.28
C ASN A 38 13.83 11.47 -31.17
N SER A 39 13.16 11.37 -32.33
CA SER A 39 11.82 10.79 -32.42
C SER A 39 11.76 9.31 -32.02
N GLU A 40 12.86 8.56 -32.12
CA GLU A 40 12.93 7.16 -31.73
C GLU A 40 12.89 7.01 -30.21
N THR A 41 13.73 7.75 -29.48
CA THR A 41 13.74 7.78 -28.01
C THR A 41 12.36 8.13 -27.44
N LEU A 42 11.66 9.09 -28.05
CA LEU A 42 10.31 9.45 -27.67
C LEU A 42 9.31 8.31 -27.88
N ARG A 43 9.36 7.62 -29.03
CA ARG A 43 8.47 6.49 -29.31
C ARG A 43 8.72 5.33 -28.34
N GLU A 44 9.98 4.99 -28.10
CA GLU A 44 10.36 3.91 -27.17
C GLU A 44 9.84 4.21 -25.76
N THR A 45 10.05 5.43 -25.28
CA THR A 45 9.59 5.81 -23.94
C THR A 45 8.07 5.86 -23.85
N GLY A 46 7.40 6.38 -24.88
CA GLY A 46 5.94 6.35 -24.96
C GLY A 46 5.37 4.93 -24.89
N ASN A 47 6.03 3.96 -25.56
CA ASN A 47 5.65 2.55 -25.50
C ASN A 47 5.90 1.95 -24.11
N THR A 48 7.03 2.26 -23.48
CA THR A 48 7.34 1.81 -22.11
C THR A 48 6.31 2.33 -21.10
N LEU A 49 5.94 3.62 -21.18
CA LEU A 49 4.90 4.22 -20.33
C LEU A 49 3.55 3.54 -20.51
N ARG A 50 3.15 3.26 -21.75
CA ARG A 50 1.90 2.54 -22.05
C ARG A 50 1.90 1.16 -21.40
N SER A 51 2.95 0.38 -21.63
CA SER A 51 3.07 -0.98 -21.08
C SER A 51 3.10 -0.99 -19.55
N LEU A 52 3.74 0.01 -18.92
CA LEU A 52 3.71 0.15 -17.46
C LEU A 52 2.31 0.49 -16.96
N GLY A 53 1.62 1.44 -17.60
CA GLY A 53 0.24 1.81 -17.24
C GLY A 53 -0.72 0.63 -17.33
N GLU A 54 -0.64 -0.17 -18.40
CA GLU A 54 -1.43 -1.39 -18.56
C GLU A 54 -1.17 -2.39 -17.42
N ALA A 55 0.09 -2.57 -17.02
CA ALA A 55 0.45 -3.48 -15.94
C ALA A 55 -0.06 -3.01 -14.57
N LEU A 56 -0.01 -1.69 -14.29
CA LEU A 56 -0.55 -1.11 -13.07
C LEU A 56 -2.08 -1.24 -13.01
N LEU A 57 -2.78 -1.00 -14.12
CA LEU A 57 -4.24 -1.16 -14.20
C LEU A 57 -4.67 -2.62 -14.03
N ALA A 58 -3.95 -3.55 -14.67
CA ALA A 58 -4.20 -4.98 -14.47
C ALA A 58 -4.03 -5.38 -13.00
N ARG A 59 -2.98 -4.87 -12.34
CA ARG A 59 -2.76 -5.13 -10.92
C ARG A 59 -3.83 -4.53 -10.03
N ALA A 60 -4.29 -3.31 -10.32
CA ALA A 60 -5.39 -2.68 -9.59
C ALA A 60 -6.69 -3.51 -9.70
N ALA A 61 -7.04 -3.97 -10.92
CA ALA A 61 -8.21 -4.80 -11.13
C ALA A 61 -8.15 -6.14 -10.35
N GLU A 62 -6.96 -6.74 -10.20
CA GLU A 62 -6.79 -7.93 -9.35
C GLU A 62 -7.02 -7.63 -7.86
N LEU A 63 -6.55 -6.47 -7.38
CA LEU A 63 -6.73 -6.04 -6.00
C LEU A 63 -8.20 -5.71 -5.70
N ASP A 64 -8.90 -5.06 -6.62
CA ASP A 64 -10.33 -4.77 -6.52
C ASP A 64 -11.18 -6.05 -6.49
N GLY A 65 -10.70 -7.12 -7.14
CA GLY A 65 -11.37 -8.43 -7.21
C GLY A 65 -11.17 -9.35 -6.00
N THR A 66 -10.30 -9.00 -5.06
CA THR A 66 -9.96 -9.88 -3.92
C THR A 66 -10.30 -9.20 -2.59
N PRO A 67 -11.53 -9.33 -2.08
CA PRO A 67 -11.78 -8.98 -0.68
C PRO A 67 -10.89 -9.86 0.19
N PRO A 68 -10.19 -9.30 1.21
CA PRO A 68 -9.43 -10.13 2.14
C PRO A 68 -10.36 -11.13 2.81
N ALA A 69 -9.87 -12.34 3.08
CA ALA A 69 -10.62 -13.34 3.83
C ALA A 69 -11.01 -12.73 5.18
N TYR A 70 -12.32 -12.46 5.33
CA TYR A 70 -12.87 -11.75 6.46
C TYR A 70 -12.51 -12.48 7.77
N PRO A 71 -12.10 -11.78 8.82
CA PRO A 71 -12.23 -12.32 10.17
C PRO A 71 -13.74 -12.43 10.45
N GLY A 72 -14.31 -13.60 10.14
CA GLY A 72 -15.74 -13.86 10.35
C GLY A 72 -16.16 -13.67 11.80
N ARG A 73 -15.21 -13.80 12.76
CA ARG A 73 -15.45 -13.87 14.19
C ARG A 73 -14.63 -12.85 14.96
N CYS A 74 -15.26 -12.24 15.97
CA CYS A 74 -14.62 -11.45 17.00
C CYS A 74 -13.53 -12.28 17.69
N ALA A 75 -12.31 -11.74 17.77
CA ALA A 75 -11.17 -12.43 18.40
C ALA A 75 -11.33 -12.64 19.93
N LEU A 76 -12.23 -11.89 20.58
CA LEU A 76 -12.47 -12.00 22.02
C LEU A 76 -13.61 -12.97 22.35
N CYS A 77 -14.77 -12.80 21.73
CA CYS A 77 -15.98 -13.56 22.07
C CYS A 77 -16.41 -14.58 20.99
N GLY A 78 -15.77 -14.58 19.82
CA GLY A 78 -16.12 -15.46 18.71
C GLY A 78 -17.40 -15.11 17.95
N ALA A 79 -18.06 -13.99 18.29
CA ALA A 79 -19.30 -13.54 17.66
C ALA A 79 -19.06 -13.05 16.22
N GLU A 80 -20.03 -13.30 15.33
CA GLU A 80 -20.07 -12.78 13.97
C GLU A 80 -21.23 -11.78 13.83
N PRO A 81 -21.07 -10.64 13.12
CA PRO A 81 -19.84 -10.13 12.51
C PRO A 81 -18.98 -9.29 13.49
N VAL A 82 -17.72 -9.02 13.11
CA VAL A 82 -16.92 -7.92 13.68
C VAL A 82 -17.53 -6.55 13.31
N SER A 83 -17.16 -5.47 14.00
CA SER A 83 -17.78 -4.13 13.85
C SER A 83 -17.62 -3.54 12.45
N HIS A 84 -16.40 -3.57 11.93
CA HIS A 84 -16.08 -3.04 10.60
C HIS A 84 -15.31 -4.11 9.81
N PRO A 85 -16.04 -5.10 9.24
CA PRO A 85 -15.42 -6.19 8.47
C PRO A 85 -14.71 -5.70 7.20
N HIS A 86 -14.96 -4.45 6.79
CA HIS A 86 -14.33 -3.77 5.65
C HIS A 86 -13.14 -2.87 6.01
N ALA A 87 -12.87 -2.66 7.31
CA ALA A 87 -11.66 -1.96 7.72
C ALA A 87 -10.41 -2.79 7.38
N GLU A 88 -9.29 -2.13 7.12
CA GLU A 88 -7.99 -2.77 6.93
C GLU A 88 -7.67 -3.76 8.07
N ALA A 89 -7.03 -4.89 7.75
CA ALA A 89 -6.83 -6.02 8.68
C ALA A 89 -5.99 -5.69 9.93
N TRP A 90 -5.30 -4.55 9.93
CA TRP A 90 -4.57 -4.04 11.09
C TRP A 90 -5.44 -3.17 12.00
N MET A 91 -6.62 -2.71 11.59
CA MET A 91 -7.50 -1.93 12.46
C MET A 91 -8.19 -2.81 13.52
N VAL A 92 -8.28 -2.29 14.75
CA VAL A 92 -8.99 -2.94 15.87
C VAL A 92 -10.44 -3.27 15.51
N GLU A 93 -11.08 -2.36 14.77
CA GLU A 93 -12.45 -2.45 14.27
C GLU A 93 -12.70 -3.63 13.31
N ASN A 94 -11.63 -4.13 12.67
CA ASN A 94 -11.69 -5.33 11.84
C ASN A 94 -11.54 -6.63 12.64
N ARG A 95 -11.24 -6.58 13.94
CA ARG A 95 -10.91 -7.77 14.76
C ARG A 95 -11.90 -8.07 15.88
N PHE A 96 -12.68 -7.07 16.31
CA PHE A 96 -13.62 -7.19 17.43
C PHE A 96 -15.03 -6.74 17.02
N CYS A 97 -16.05 -7.28 17.68
CA CYS A 97 -17.44 -6.82 17.51
C CYS A 97 -17.70 -5.54 18.31
N ALA A 98 -18.81 -4.86 18.00
CA ALA A 98 -19.13 -3.55 18.56
C ALA A 98 -19.28 -3.63 20.08
N ASP A 99 -19.90 -4.69 20.56
CA ASP A 99 -20.12 -4.92 22.00
C ASP A 99 -18.81 -5.08 22.77
N CYS A 100 -17.81 -5.77 22.21
CA CYS A 100 -16.51 -5.91 22.87
C CYS A 100 -15.69 -4.61 22.84
N ILE A 101 -15.84 -3.79 21.80
CA ILE A 101 -15.21 -2.47 21.73
C ILE A 101 -15.88 -1.52 22.74
N ASP A 102 -17.21 -1.45 22.74
CA ASP A 102 -17.98 -0.62 23.65
C ASP A 102 -17.72 -1.00 25.12
N HIS A 103 -17.64 -2.30 25.41
CA HIS A 103 -17.26 -2.78 26.74
C HIS A 103 -15.86 -2.33 27.16
N CYS A 104 -14.85 -2.33 26.26
CA CYS A 104 -13.55 -1.74 26.64
C CYS A 104 -13.65 -0.23 26.86
N LEU A 105 -14.29 0.49 25.95
CA LEU A 105 -14.35 1.96 26.02
C LEU A 105 -15.15 2.48 27.22
N THR A 106 -16.12 1.70 27.71
CA THR A 106 -16.99 2.09 28.83
C THR A 106 -16.46 1.65 30.20
N ASP A 107 -15.52 0.69 30.27
CA ASP A 107 -14.96 0.25 31.55
C ASP A 107 -13.81 1.17 32.02
N THR A 108 -14.15 2.08 32.93
CA THR A 108 -13.22 3.02 33.55
C THR A 108 -12.22 2.38 34.51
N HIS A 109 -12.45 1.13 34.94
CA HIS A 109 -11.59 0.45 35.90
C HIS A 109 -10.38 -0.22 35.23
N HIS A 110 -10.39 -0.39 33.90
CA HIS A 110 -9.35 -1.09 33.14
C HIS A 110 -9.05 -2.51 33.69
N ASP A 111 -10.00 -3.12 34.41
CA ASP A 111 -9.86 -4.46 35.01
C ASP A 111 -10.21 -5.58 34.02
N HIS A 112 -10.15 -5.29 32.72
CA HIS A 112 -10.42 -6.21 31.63
C HIS A 112 -9.30 -6.15 30.57
N TRP A 113 -9.25 -7.17 29.74
CA TRP A 113 -8.33 -7.18 28.60
C TRP A 113 -8.80 -6.16 27.54
N CYS A 114 -8.08 -5.03 27.38
CA CYS A 114 -8.46 -4.05 26.36
C CYS A 114 -7.81 -4.36 24.99
N PRO A 115 -8.63 -4.39 23.91
CA PRO A 115 -8.14 -4.48 22.53
C PRO A 115 -7.10 -3.42 22.16
N ILE A 116 -7.25 -2.19 22.68
CA ILE A 116 -6.36 -1.04 22.42
C ILE A 116 -4.96 -1.29 23.02
N ASP A 117 -4.88 -1.79 24.26
CA ASP A 117 -3.61 -2.09 24.92
C ASP A 117 -2.86 -3.23 24.23
N THR A 118 -3.58 -4.27 23.81
CA THR A 118 -2.99 -5.37 23.05
C THR A 118 -2.47 -4.88 21.70
N PHE A 119 -3.18 -3.96 21.05
CA PHE A 119 -2.75 -3.37 19.79
C PHE A 119 -1.48 -2.52 19.94
N ALA A 120 -1.43 -1.67 20.98
CA ALA A 120 -0.25 -0.86 21.30
C ALA A 120 0.99 -1.75 21.51
N ARG A 121 0.86 -2.85 22.28
CA ARG A 121 1.95 -3.81 22.53
C ARG A 121 2.39 -4.58 21.28
N ALA A 122 1.47 -4.89 20.37
CA ALA A 122 1.81 -5.55 19.09
C ALA A 122 2.61 -4.63 18.16
N HIS A 123 2.36 -3.31 18.20
CA HIS A 123 3.15 -2.33 17.46
C HIS A 123 4.55 -2.10 18.06
N GLU A 124 4.68 -2.15 19.40
CA GLU A 124 5.98 -2.05 20.08
C GLU A 124 6.92 -3.22 19.76
N THR A 125 6.36 -4.39 19.42
CA THR A 125 7.10 -5.62 19.13
C THR A 125 7.50 -5.79 17.66
N HIS A 126 7.19 -4.82 16.79
CA HIS A 126 7.65 -4.77 15.39
C HIS A 126 8.74 -3.71 15.18
N PRO A 127 10.05 -4.06 15.25
CA PRO A 127 11.15 -3.09 15.11
C PRO A 127 11.45 -2.67 13.66
N GLN A 128 10.45 -2.54 12.77
CA GLN A 128 10.70 -2.22 11.35
C GLN A 128 10.25 -0.82 10.89
N ASN A 129 9.77 0.06 11.76
CA ASN A 129 9.44 1.45 11.39
C ASN A 129 10.22 2.50 12.19
N LYS A 130 11.53 2.28 12.33
CA LYS A 130 12.48 3.33 12.75
C LYS A 130 13.50 3.66 11.65
N ALA A 131 13.04 3.75 10.40
CA ALA A 131 13.74 4.54 9.40
C ALA A 131 13.35 6.01 9.61
N ARG A 132 13.87 6.61 10.69
CA ARG A 132 13.79 8.06 10.88
C ARG A 132 14.91 8.68 10.07
N ILE A 133 14.47 9.28 8.96
CA ILE A 133 15.03 10.45 8.30
C ILE A 133 15.93 11.25 9.25
N ASP A 134 17.22 11.30 8.95
CA ASP A 134 18.09 12.40 9.37
C ASP A 134 18.52 13.12 8.08
N VAL A 135 18.19 14.42 8.05
CA VAL A 135 18.63 15.44 7.09
C VAL A 135 20.08 15.80 7.37
#